data_AF-A0AAU6CYK8-F1
#
_entry.id   AF-A0AAU6CYK8-F1
#
_cell.length_a   1.000
_cell.length_b   1.000
_cell.length_c   1.000
_cell.angle_alpha   90.00
_cell.angle_beta   90.00
_cell.angle_gamma   90.00
#
_symmetry.space_group_name_H-M   'P 1'
#
loop_
_entity.id
_entity.type
_entity.pdbx_description
1 polymer ?
#
loop_
_entity_poly.entity_id
_entity_poly.type
_entity_poly.pdbx_seq_one_letter_code
_entity_poly.pdbx_strand_id
1 'polypeptide(L)'
;MSRRARDMETPEQQYARRQAGAAAQRSREAAAKAYDQAQRDDNAVWAIGREGRRGYDPDAAAQYAASRDQNYDRAARYQAEAERHDAIASAPQPKKRGWWR
;
A
#
# COMPACT_ATOMS: atom_id res chain seq x y z
N MET A 1 -30.13 -10.34 2.45
CA MET A 1 -30.90 -9.14 2.86
C MET A 1 -30.00 -8.23 3.71
N SER A 2 -29.31 -7.25 3.12
CA SER A 2 -28.34 -6.41 3.88
C SER A 2 -28.50 -4.91 3.62
N ARG A 3 -29.74 -4.40 3.50
CA ARG A 3 -30.01 -2.96 3.35
C ARG A 3 -29.96 -2.20 4.68
N ARG A 4 -30.32 -2.85 5.80
CA ARG A 4 -30.46 -2.20 7.12
C ARG A 4 -29.17 -1.61 7.72
N ALA A 5 -27.99 -2.06 7.30
CA ALA A 5 -26.72 -1.52 7.82
C ALA A 5 -26.32 -0.20 7.14
N ARG A 6 -26.73 0.02 5.88
CA ARG A 6 -26.46 1.26 5.13
C ARG A 6 -27.40 2.39 5.55
N ASP A 7 -28.61 2.06 5.95
CA ASP A 7 -29.64 3.04 6.34
C ASP A 7 -29.40 3.69 7.72
N MET A 8 -28.49 3.14 8.54
CA MET A 8 -28.11 3.73 9.84
C MET A 8 -26.83 4.59 9.79
N GLU A 9 -26.22 4.73 8.61
CA GLU A 9 -24.99 5.51 8.42
C GLU A 9 -25.30 6.99 8.18
N THR A 10 -24.71 7.89 8.97
CA THR A 10 -24.87 9.32 8.72
C THR A 10 -24.17 9.72 7.41
N PRO A 11 -24.60 10.79 6.73
CA PRO A 11 -23.94 11.26 5.51
C PRO A 11 -22.43 11.51 5.70
N GLU A 12 -22.04 12.02 6.87
CA GLU A 12 -20.64 12.22 7.26
C GLU A 12 -19.85 10.90 7.33
N GLN A 13 -20.47 9.85 7.87
CA GLN A 13 -19.86 8.52 7.93
C GLN A 13 -19.72 7.88 6.55
N GLN A 14 -20.73 8.03 5.69
CA GLN A 14 -20.65 7.57 4.29
C GLN A 14 -19.52 8.29 3.53
N TYR A 15 -19.35 9.59 3.78
CA TYR A 15 -18.28 10.39 3.21
C TYR A 15 -16.89 9.94 3.71
N ALA A 16 -16.71 9.78 5.02
CA ALA A 16 -15.46 9.29 5.61
C ALA A 16 -15.07 7.91 5.07
N ARG A 17 -16.06 7.01 4.91
CA ARG A 17 -15.86 5.67 4.36
C ARG A 17 -15.42 5.68 2.90
N ARG A 18 -16.03 6.55 2.08
CA ARG A 18 -15.62 6.76 0.68
C ARG A 18 -14.21 7.35 0.59
N GLN A 19 -13.88 8.33 1.42
CA GLN A 19 -12.54 8.89 1.46
C GLN A 19 -11.49 7.84 1.86
N ALA A 20 -11.78 7.03 2.88
CA ALA A 20 -10.91 5.93 3.28
C ALA A 20 -10.70 4.92 2.15
N GLY A 21 -11.75 4.52 1.44
CA GLY A 21 -11.62 3.63 0.27
C GLY A 21 -10.78 4.24 -0.85
N ALA A 22 -10.95 5.53 -1.15
CA ALA A 22 -10.15 6.22 -2.15
C ALA A 22 -8.67 6.36 -1.73
N ALA A 23 -8.40 6.59 -0.44
CA ALA A 23 -7.05 6.62 0.11
C ALA A 23 -6.37 5.24 0.04
N ALA A 24 -7.10 4.17 0.41
CA ALA A 24 -6.60 2.79 0.29
C ALA A 24 -6.18 2.47 -1.14
N GLN A 25 -7.00 2.85 -2.12
CA GLN A 25 -6.70 2.61 -3.53
C GLN A 25 -5.44 3.36 -3.99
N ARG A 26 -5.27 4.63 -3.61
CA ARG A 26 -4.06 5.40 -3.90
C ARG A 26 -2.82 4.78 -3.28
N SER A 27 -2.89 4.32 -2.03
CA SER A 27 -1.77 3.65 -1.37
C SER A 27 -1.43 2.33 -2.07
N ARG A 28 -2.40 1.54 -2.53
CA ARG A 28 -2.13 0.33 -3.35
C ARG A 28 -1.44 0.66 -4.67
N GLU A 29 -1.87 1.71 -5.37
CA GLU A 29 -1.20 2.15 -6.61
C GLU A 29 0.24 2.61 -6.34
N ALA A 30 0.48 3.30 -5.23
CA ALA A 30 1.83 3.69 -4.82
C ALA A 30 2.69 2.48 -4.47
N ALA A 31 2.13 1.48 -3.79
CA ALA A 31 2.80 0.21 -3.50
C ALA A 31 3.19 -0.51 -4.80
N ALA A 32 2.26 -0.61 -5.77
CA ALA A 32 2.51 -1.26 -7.06
C ALA A 32 3.66 -0.58 -7.84
N LYS A 33 3.70 0.76 -7.84
CA LYS A 33 4.80 1.51 -8.48
C LYS A 33 6.14 1.27 -7.79
N ALA A 34 6.17 1.21 -6.46
CA ALA A 34 7.38 0.91 -5.71
C ALA A 34 7.87 -0.53 -5.97
N TYR A 35 6.95 -1.50 -6.07
CA TYR A 35 7.28 -2.87 -6.47
C TYR A 35 7.86 -2.96 -7.89
N ASP A 36 7.26 -2.26 -8.86
CA ASP A 36 7.78 -2.22 -10.24
C ASP A 36 9.21 -1.68 -10.27
N GLN A 37 9.49 -0.61 -9.53
CA GLN A 37 10.83 -0.05 -9.43
C GLN A 37 11.81 -1.02 -8.77
N ALA A 38 11.41 -1.69 -7.68
CA ALA A 38 12.25 -2.70 -7.04
C ALA A 38 12.59 -3.85 -8.00
N GLN A 39 11.64 -4.30 -8.83
CA GLN A 39 11.92 -5.33 -9.84
C GLN A 39 12.89 -4.86 -10.93
N ARG A 40 12.81 -3.60 -11.35
CA ARG A 40 13.80 -3.02 -12.29
C ARG A 40 15.18 -2.98 -11.69
N ASP A 41 15.28 -2.57 -10.43
CA ASP A 41 16.55 -2.52 -9.70
C ASP A 41 17.13 -3.93 -9.55
N ASP A 42 16.30 -4.95 -9.28
CA ASP A 42 16.74 -6.35 -9.24
C ASP A 42 17.29 -6.85 -10.58
N ASN A 43 16.60 -6.53 -11.69
CA ASN A 43 17.11 -6.82 -13.03
C ASN A 43 18.45 -6.13 -13.32
N ALA A 44 18.63 -4.89 -12.84
CA ALA A 44 19.90 -4.18 -12.95
C ALA A 44 21.01 -4.91 -12.18
N VAL A 45 20.77 -5.30 -10.92
CA VAL A 45 21.71 -6.11 -10.13
C VAL A 45 22.11 -7.39 -10.88
N TRP A 46 21.15 -8.10 -11.49
CA TRP A 46 21.41 -9.29 -12.29
C TRP A 46 22.23 -9.01 -13.57
N ALA A 47 22.03 -7.86 -14.19
CA ALA A 47 22.71 -7.48 -15.43
C ALA A 47 24.19 -7.11 -15.18
N ILE A 48 24.47 -6.33 -14.13
CA ILE A 48 25.79 -5.72 -13.90
C ILE A 48 26.54 -6.28 -12.68
N GLY A 49 25.89 -7.05 -11.80
CA GLY A 49 26.51 -7.61 -10.60
C GLY A 49 27.15 -9.00 -10.79
N ARG A 50 27.18 -9.54 -12.01
CA ARG A 50 27.72 -10.87 -12.28
C ARG A 50 29.18 -10.80 -12.71
N GLU A 51 30.07 -11.25 -11.82
CA GLU A 51 31.51 -11.30 -12.06
C GLU A 51 31.84 -12.05 -13.37
N GLY A 52 32.77 -11.49 -14.16
CA GLY A 52 33.19 -12.04 -15.45
C GLY A 52 32.32 -11.65 -16.65
N ARG A 53 31.25 -10.85 -16.48
CA ARG A 53 30.51 -10.26 -17.60
C ARG A 53 31.10 -8.93 -18.06
N ARG A 54 30.94 -8.63 -19.36
CA ARG A 54 31.27 -7.31 -19.91
C ARG A 54 30.31 -6.28 -19.31
N GLY A 55 30.84 -5.29 -18.59
CA GLY A 55 30.03 -4.35 -17.82
C GLY A 55 29.76 -4.77 -16.37
N TYR A 56 30.53 -5.73 -15.82
CA TYR A 56 30.52 -6.01 -14.39
C TYR A 56 30.94 -4.76 -13.61
N ASP A 57 30.05 -4.31 -12.73
CA ASP A 57 30.25 -3.16 -11.86
C ASP A 57 29.61 -3.48 -10.49
N PRO A 58 30.41 -3.98 -9.53
CA PRO A 58 29.91 -4.39 -8.23
C PRO A 58 29.43 -3.19 -7.39
N ASP A 59 30.01 -2.01 -7.56
CA ASP A 59 29.62 -0.80 -6.84
C ASP A 59 28.26 -0.30 -7.32
N ALA A 60 28.03 -0.28 -8.63
CA ALA A 60 26.72 0.05 -9.18
C ALA A 60 25.67 -1.03 -8.81
N ALA A 61 26.03 -2.32 -8.84
CA ALA A 61 25.13 -3.39 -8.40
C ALA A 61 24.74 -3.23 -6.91
N ALA A 62 25.67 -2.85 -6.04
CA ALA A 62 25.38 -2.58 -4.63
C ALA A 62 24.41 -1.38 -4.46
N GLN A 63 24.56 -0.33 -5.27
CA GLN A 63 23.63 0.81 -5.27
C GLN A 63 22.21 0.40 -5.69
N TYR A 64 22.08 -0.39 -6.76
CA TYR A 64 20.78 -0.92 -7.17
C TYR A 64 20.18 -1.87 -6.14
N ALA A 65 20.99 -2.71 -5.48
CA ALA A 65 20.51 -3.57 -4.39
C ALA A 65 19.96 -2.73 -3.22
N ALA A 66 20.67 -1.66 -2.84
CA ALA A 66 20.19 -0.75 -1.79
C ALA A 66 18.89 -0.02 -2.19
N SER A 67 18.79 0.45 -3.45
CA SER A 67 17.57 1.06 -4.00
C SER A 67 16.40 0.08 -4.02
N ARG A 68 16.64 -1.16 -4.47
CA ARG A 68 15.66 -2.25 -4.49
C ARG A 68 15.07 -2.46 -3.10
N ASP A 69 15.92 -2.60 -2.09
CA ASP A 69 15.49 -2.88 -0.72
C ASP A 69 14.69 -1.70 -0.14
N GLN A 70 15.11 -0.45 -0.42
CA GLN A 70 14.35 0.75 -0.07
C GLN A 70 12.96 0.81 -0.74
N ASN A 71 12.87 0.38 -2.00
CA ASN A 71 11.62 0.36 -2.75
C ASN A 71 10.68 -0.74 -2.23
N TYR A 72 11.20 -1.91 -1.84
CA TYR A 72 10.41 -2.94 -1.15
C TYR A 72 9.88 -2.45 0.20
N ASP A 73 10.72 -1.82 1.02
CA ASP A 73 10.30 -1.23 2.29
C ASP A 73 9.22 -0.16 2.09
N ARG A 74 9.38 0.69 1.07
CA ARG A 74 8.40 1.71 0.71
C ARG A 74 7.08 1.08 0.27
N ALA A 75 7.13 0.02 -0.55
CA ALA A 75 5.94 -0.70 -0.97
C ALA A 75 5.19 -1.33 0.21
N ALA A 76 5.91 -1.94 1.15
CA ALA A 76 5.34 -2.50 2.37
C ALA A 76 4.65 -1.44 3.23
N ARG A 77 5.24 -0.24 3.35
CA ARG A 77 4.60 0.89 4.07
C ARG A 77 3.30 1.33 3.41
N TYR A 78 3.28 1.46 2.09
CA TYR A 78 2.06 1.81 1.36
C TYR A 78 0.99 0.71 1.45
N GLN A 79 1.40 -0.56 1.46
CA GLN A 79 0.46 -1.66 1.65
C GLN A 79 -0.15 -1.65 3.06
N ALA A 80 0.66 -1.43 4.10
CA ALA A 80 0.18 -1.27 5.47
C ALA A 80 -0.75 -0.05 5.62
N GLU A 81 -0.48 1.04 4.91
CA GLU A 81 -1.36 2.22 4.87
C GLU A 81 -2.70 1.90 4.18
N ALA A 82 -2.67 1.16 3.06
CA ALA A 82 -3.88 0.71 2.40
C ALA A 82 -4.73 -0.18 3.32
N GLU A 83 -4.12 -1.13 4.03
CA GLU A 83 -4.80 -1.99 4.99
C GLU A 83 -5.42 -1.20 6.16
N ARG A 84 -4.73 -0.15 6.64
CA ARG A 84 -5.29 0.77 7.65
C ARG A 84 -6.52 1.50 7.12
N HIS A 85 -6.46 2.01 5.89
CA HIS A 85 -7.59 2.69 5.27
C HIS A 85 -8.76 1.74 4.98
N ASP A 86 -8.48 0.50 4.56
CA ASP A 86 -9.49 -0.54 4.40
C ASP A 86 -10.12 -0.94 5.73
N ALA A 87 -9.33 -1.02 6.81
CA ALA A 87 -9.84 -1.28 8.15
C ALA A 87 -10.77 -0.15 8.63
N ILE A 88 -10.42 1.11 8.37
CA ILE A 88 -11.31 2.26 8.64
C ILE A 88 -12.57 2.18 7.78
N ALA A 89 -12.44 1.82 6.51
CA ALA A 89 -13.57 1.64 5.60
C ALA A 89 -14.42 0.40 5.96
N SER A 90 -13.89 -0.59 6.68
CA SER A 90 -14.59 -1.84 7.00
C SER A 90 -15.02 -1.94 8.47
N ALA A 91 -14.60 -1.01 9.32
CA ALA A 91 -14.84 -1.06 10.75
C ALA A 91 -16.34 -1.12 11.08
N PRO A 92 -16.76 -2.02 11.99
CA PRO A 92 -18.13 -2.04 12.50
C PRO A 92 -18.39 -0.76 13.28
N GLN A 93 -19.45 -0.06 12.88
CA GLN A 93 -19.88 1.18 13.53
C GLN A 93 -20.11 0.95 15.03
N PRO A 94 -19.62 1.84 15.92
CA PRO A 94 -20.03 1.81 17.32
C PRO A 94 -21.55 2.00 17.33
N LYS A 95 -22.30 0.95 17.73
CA LYS A 95 -23.74 1.06 17.95
C LYS A 95 -23.94 2.25 18.89
N LYS A 96 -24.68 3.27 18.45
CA LYS A 96 -25.15 4.33 19.36
C LYS A 96 -25.69 3.60 20.60
N ARG A 97 -24.99 3.69 21.74
CA ARG A 97 -25.55 3.26 23.02
C ARG A 97 -26.77 4.14 23.16
N GLY A 98 -27.94 3.59 22.88
CA GLY A 98 -29.20 4.25 23.11
C GLY A 98 -29.22 4.62 24.58
N TRP A 99 -29.06 5.91 24.87
CA TRP A 99 -29.52 6.46 26.13
C TRP A 99 -31.03 6.35 26.09
N TRP A 100 -31.55 5.20 26.53
CA TRP A 100 -32.96 5.08 26.86
C TRP A 100 -33.14 5.74 28.22
N ARG A 101 -33.84 6.88 28.18
CA ARG A 101 -34.59 7.45 29.30
C ARG A 101 -35.73 6.53 29.69
#